data_AF-A0A370FCH2-F1
#
_entry.id   AF-A0A370FCH2-F1
#
_cell.length_a   1.000
_cell.length_b   1.000
_cell.length_c   1.000
_cell.angle_alpha   90.00
_cell.angle_beta   90.00
_cell.angle_gamma   90.00
#
_symmetry.space_group_name_H-M   'P 1'
#
loop_
_entity.id
_entity.type
_entity.pdbx_description
1 polymer ?
#
loop_
_entity_poly.entity_id
_entity_poly.type
_entity_poly.pdbx_seq_one_letter_code
_entity_poly.pdbx_strand_id
1 'polypeptide(L)'
;MSRIPSPGARRALTCFCVVSLVLLVGCRNGDAQKKAAAPPPPPEVLVQTVQPTIVPLRTELPGRTAASMVAEVRPQVGGIIRARPFVEGSTVKAGQVLYEIDARPFEAEVQRAEGALANAQATVASTRALAERYRQLLPQNAVSRQEHDNAIAAYEQAQANVKVQSAALNTARINLQFTRVTAPIGGRTSRSAVTPGALVSAAQATPLLTISQLNPIFVDIAQSSAEILRLRQALAAGRISREGDSRKVALMLEDGSRYAQEGLIKLAEVTVDPSSASVTLRAEFPNPDGLLLPGMYVRAVVDEGTTPQGIVVPASAIQRDRRGNPTVRVVGDGDKLEVRPVVTSRAVGTGWLVAEGLKAGDRLVLEGAQNAQAGAAVRVKMAPAGGAASAATGAAPAGQAPARDAAAAAGGRPDAASAAAAANTANAANAAPRSNP
;
A
#
# COMPACT_ATOMS: atom_id res chain seq x y z
N MET A 1 7.18 -39.10 77.41
CA MET A 1 8.06 -40.28 77.57
C MET A 1 8.70 -40.57 76.22
N SER A 2 10.02 -40.69 76.00
CA SER A 2 11.11 -41.40 76.72
C SER A 2 11.18 -42.92 76.45
N ARG A 3 12.09 -43.30 75.53
CA ARG A 3 13.14 -44.31 75.74
C ARG A 3 14.18 -44.27 74.60
N ILE A 4 15.41 -44.67 74.93
CA ILE A 4 16.59 -44.72 74.06
C ILE A 4 17.24 -46.13 74.24
N PRO A 5 18.51 -46.40 73.85
CA PRO A 5 18.91 -47.30 72.77
C PRO A 5 19.21 -48.75 73.20
N SER A 6 19.72 -49.57 72.27
CA SER A 6 20.63 -50.69 72.55
C SER A 6 21.94 -50.56 71.74
N PRO A 7 23.13 -50.90 72.31
CA PRO A 7 24.41 -50.82 71.59
C PRO A 7 25.12 -52.17 71.40
N GLY A 8 25.93 -52.30 70.34
CA GLY A 8 26.85 -53.41 70.11
C GLY A 8 27.33 -53.47 68.64
N ALA A 9 28.58 -53.76 68.30
CA ALA A 9 29.75 -54.04 69.14
C ALA A 9 31.03 -53.37 68.58
N ARG A 10 31.83 -52.76 69.46
CA ARG A 10 33.22 -52.33 69.17
C ARG A 10 34.19 -53.31 69.84
N ARG A 11 34.78 -54.27 69.10
CA ARG A 11 35.89 -55.13 69.57
C ARG A 11 36.57 -55.90 68.41
N ALA A 12 37.27 -55.18 67.55
CA ALA A 12 38.06 -55.77 66.45
C ALA A 12 39.26 -54.88 66.05
N LEU A 13 39.97 -54.30 67.04
CA LEU A 13 41.14 -53.45 66.83
C LEU A 13 42.30 -53.94 67.72
N THR A 14 43.12 -54.88 67.22
CA THR A 14 44.50 -55.19 67.65
C THR A 14 45.05 -56.39 66.86
N CYS A 15 45.61 -56.19 65.66
CA CYS A 15 46.50 -57.20 65.03
C CYS A 15 47.33 -56.74 63.80
N PHE A 16 47.03 -55.61 63.13
CA PHE A 16 47.67 -55.28 61.84
C PHE A 16 48.48 -53.97 61.80
N CYS A 17 48.97 -53.49 62.95
CA CYS A 17 49.83 -52.29 63.03
C CYS A 17 51.34 -52.59 63.08
N VAL A 18 51.76 -53.84 62.82
CA VAL A 18 53.15 -54.29 63.03
C VAL A 18 53.87 -54.70 61.72
N VAL A 19 53.15 -54.75 60.58
CA VAL A 19 53.78 -54.96 59.26
C VAL A 19 54.02 -53.61 58.57
N SER A 20 54.95 -52.84 59.14
CA SER A 20 55.54 -51.65 58.53
C SER A 20 56.95 -51.98 58.02
N LEU A 21 57.55 -51.04 57.26
CA LEU A 21 59.01 -50.85 57.19
C LEU A 21 59.88 -51.79 56.31
N VAL A 22 59.39 -52.45 55.25
CA VAL A 22 60.25 -53.28 54.35
C VAL A 22 60.05 -53.06 52.83
N LEU A 23 59.47 -51.94 52.38
CA LEU A 23 59.28 -51.65 50.93
C LEU A 23 59.72 -50.23 50.52
N LEU A 24 60.86 -49.76 51.04
CA LEU A 24 61.49 -48.48 50.65
C LEU A 24 62.94 -48.67 50.13
N VAL A 25 63.12 -49.41 49.03
CA VAL A 25 64.37 -49.35 48.23
C VAL A 25 64.06 -49.48 46.73
N GLY A 26 64.57 -48.54 45.94
CA GLY A 26 65.03 -48.82 44.57
C GLY A 26 64.06 -48.63 43.39
N CYS A 27 64.00 -47.40 42.85
CA CYS A 27 64.52 -47.11 41.51
C CYS A 27 64.74 -45.60 41.31
N ARG A 28 65.61 -45.23 40.37
CA ARG A 28 66.19 -43.88 40.22
C ARG A 28 66.56 -43.58 38.74
N ASN A 29 66.65 -42.28 38.40
CA ASN A 29 66.99 -41.66 37.11
C ASN A 29 65.81 -41.50 36.14
N GLY A 30 65.84 -40.44 35.32
CA GLY A 30 64.82 -40.11 34.32
C GLY A 30 64.46 -38.63 34.29
N ASP A 31 65.17 -37.82 33.51
CA ASP A 31 64.97 -36.37 33.39
C ASP A 31 63.67 -35.98 32.67
N ALA A 32 62.99 -34.95 33.18
CA ALA A 32 62.05 -34.15 32.40
C ALA A 32 61.96 -32.72 32.97
N GLN A 33 62.44 -31.74 32.21
CA GLN A 33 62.34 -30.33 32.58
C GLN A 33 60.87 -29.88 32.65
N LYS A 34 60.50 -29.09 33.67
CA LYS A 34 59.31 -28.24 33.60
C LYS A 34 59.55 -27.12 32.57
N LYS A 35 59.40 -27.46 31.29
CA LYS A 35 59.33 -26.49 30.20
C LYS A 35 58.12 -25.59 30.48
N ALA A 36 58.35 -24.30 30.72
CA ALA A 36 57.28 -23.33 30.71
C ALA A 36 56.62 -23.41 29.32
N ALA A 37 55.30 -23.57 29.27
CA ALA A 37 54.58 -23.51 28.02
C ALA A 37 54.80 -22.12 27.41
N ALA A 38 55.24 -22.06 26.15
CA ALA A 38 55.30 -20.80 25.44
C ALA A 38 53.89 -20.18 25.43
N PRO A 39 53.76 -18.84 25.58
CA PRO A 39 52.46 -18.20 25.44
C PRO A 39 51.86 -18.58 24.08
N PRO A 40 50.56 -18.93 24.01
CA PRO A 40 49.95 -19.36 22.76
C PRO A 40 50.13 -18.26 21.70
N PRO A 41 50.33 -18.63 20.42
CA PRO A 41 50.55 -17.64 19.36
C PRO A 41 49.39 -16.64 19.33
N PRO A 42 49.66 -15.32 19.19
CA PRO A 42 48.63 -14.30 19.27
C PRO A 42 47.54 -14.59 18.22
N PRO A 43 46.26 -14.67 18.61
CA PRO A 43 45.20 -15.12 17.72
C PRO A 43 45.11 -14.20 16.50
N GLU A 44 45.00 -14.83 15.32
CA GLU A 44 44.88 -14.09 14.06
C GLU A 44 43.46 -13.54 13.92
N VAL A 45 43.36 -12.25 13.62
CA VAL A 45 42.09 -11.53 13.47
C VAL A 45 41.96 -10.95 12.07
N LEU A 46 40.79 -11.16 11.45
CA LEU A 46 40.49 -10.58 10.15
C LEU A 46 39.99 -9.14 10.35
N VAL A 47 40.65 -8.17 9.74
CA VAL A 47 40.42 -6.74 9.98
C VAL A 47 40.03 -5.99 8.70
N GLN A 48 39.02 -5.14 8.80
CA GLN A 48 38.60 -4.18 7.78
C GLN A 48 38.77 -2.76 8.31
N THR A 49 39.41 -1.89 7.53
CA THR A 49 39.48 -0.46 7.87
C THR A 49 38.14 0.22 7.61
N VAL A 50 37.60 0.92 8.61
CA VAL A 50 36.36 1.69 8.49
C VAL A 50 36.55 2.89 7.57
N GLN A 51 35.77 2.95 6.49
CA GLN A 51 35.75 4.07 5.55
C GLN A 51 34.35 4.69 5.52
N PRO A 52 34.20 6.03 5.64
CA PRO A 52 32.93 6.70 5.41
C PRO A 52 32.49 6.56 3.95
N THR A 53 31.20 6.32 3.74
CA THR A 53 30.58 6.24 2.41
C THR A 53 29.29 7.04 2.37
N ILE A 54 28.88 7.51 1.19
CA ILE A 54 27.58 8.17 1.02
C ILE A 54 26.51 7.08 0.95
N VAL A 55 25.68 7.00 1.98
CA VAL A 55 24.65 5.95 2.11
C VAL A 55 23.26 6.54 1.82
N PRO A 56 22.54 6.07 0.79
CA PRO A 56 21.14 6.45 0.59
C PRO A 56 20.26 5.78 1.67
N LEU A 57 19.45 6.59 2.34
CA LEU A 57 18.54 6.13 3.38
C LEU A 57 17.15 5.90 2.80
N ARG A 58 16.75 4.63 2.75
CA ARG A 58 15.40 4.20 2.41
C ARG A 58 14.70 3.64 3.63
N THR A 59 13.38 3.82 3.65
CA THR A 59 12.48 3.22 4.64
C THR A 59 11.31 2.58 3.89
N GLU A 60 11.06 1.29 4.12
CA GLU A 60 9.84 0.62 3.71
C GLU A 60 8.73 0.95 4.71
N LEU A 61 7.69 1.64 4.26
CA LEU A 61 6.54 2.01 5.07
C LEU A 61 5.27 1.28 4.60
N PRO A 62 4.40 0.83 5.52
CA PRO A 62 3.13 0.22 5.14
C PRO A 62 2.19 1.27 4.55
N GLY A 63 1.49 0.91 3.47
CA GLY A 63 0.48 1.77 2.86
C GLY A 63 -0.70 1.01 2.28
N ARG A 64 -1.77 1.75 1.96
CA ARG A 64 -2.93 1.25 1.23
C ARG A 64 -3.23 2.13 0.04
N THR A 65 -3.58 1.52 -1.07
CA THR A 65 -4.05 2.22 -2.27
C THR A 65 -5.46 2.78 -2.06
N ALA A 66 -5.74 3.95 -2.64
CA ALA A 66 -7.06 4.60 -2.63
C ALA A 66 -7.36 5.20 -4.01
N ALA A 67 -8.60 5.13 -4.47
CA ALA A 67 -9.01 5.78 -5.73
C ALA A 67 -8.80 7.30 -5.64
N SER A 68 -8.40 7.94 -6.75
CA SER A 68 -8.16 9.40 -6.75
C SER A 68 -9.45 10.20 -6.62
N MET A 69 -10.56 9.66 -7.12
CA MET A 69 -11.92 10.14 -6.87
C MET A 69 -12.86 8.96 -6.68
N VAL A 70 -13.83 9.12 -5.77
CA VAL A 70 -14.91 8.17 -5.52
C VAL A 70 -16.23 8.94 -5.58
N ALA A 71 -17.17 8.50 -6.41
CA ALA A 71 -18.50 9.08 -6.48
C ALA A 71 -19.57 8.00 -6.29
N GLU A 72 -20.39 8.18 -5.26
CA GLU A 72 -21.55 7.33 -5.00
C GLU A 72 -22.75 7.81 -5.83
N VAL A 73 -23.22 6.97 -6.74
CA VAL A 73 -24.36 7.30 -7.61
C VAL A 73 -25.65 7.04 -6.85
N ARG A 74 -26.37 8.11 -6.52
CA ARG A 74 -27.59 8.11 -5.72
C ARG A 74 -28.74 8.73 -6.52
N PRO A 75 -29.97 8.21 -6.42
CA PRO A 75 -31.12 8.75 -7.15
C PRO A 75 -31.60 10.06 -6.51
N GLN A 76 -31.85 11.08 -7.34
CA GLN A 76 -32.36 12.39 -6.89
C GLN A 76 -33.90 12.44 -6.90
N VAL A 77 -34.56 11.53 -7.62
CA VAL A 77 -36.01 11.33 -7.64
C VAL A 77 -36.36 9.88 -7.35
N GLY A 78 -37.54 9.62 -6.81
CA GLY A 78 -38.05 8.27 -6.58
C GLY A 78 -38.77 7.68 -7.79
N GLY A 79 -38.78 6.36 -7.92
CA GLY A 79 -39.47 5.63 -8.99
C GLY A 79 -38.91 4.24 -9.22
N ILE A 80 -39.46 3.51 -10.20
CA ILE A 80 -38.98 2.16 -10.55
C ILE A 80 -37.84 2.27 -11.57
N ILE A 81 -36.75 1.53 -11.37
CA ILE A 81 -35.67 1.40 -12.36
C ILE A 81 -36.20 0.65 -13.59
N ARG A 82 -36.37 1.35 -14.71
CA ARG A 82 -36.80 0.79 -15.99
C ARG A 82 -35.66 0.06 -16.70
N ALA A 83 -34.47 0.67 -16.74
CA ALA A 83 -33.33 0.17 -17.50
C ALA A 83 -31.99 0.52 -16.84
N ARG A 84 -30.96 -0.25 -17.21
CA ARG A 84 -29.57 -0.09 -16.74
C ARG A 84 -28.60 -0.17 -17.94
N PRO A 85 -28.47 0.90 -18.76
CA PRO A 85 -27.74 0.87 -20.04
C PRO A 85 -26.20 0.91 -19.91
N PHE A 86 -25.63 0.17 -18.96
CA PHE A 86 -24.18 -0.03 -18.84
C PHE A 86 -23.84 -1.46 -18.34
N VAL A 87 -22.61 -1.88 -18.59
CA VAL A 87 -22.05 -3.16 -18.10
C VAL A 87 -21.33 -2.93 -16.77
N GLU A 88 -21.68 -3.71 -15.75
CA GLU A 88 -21.06 -3.63 -14.42
C GLU A 88 -19.56 -3.94 -14.46
N GLY A 89 -18.77 -3.21 -13.69
CA GLY A 89 -17.31 -3.31 -13.74
C GLY A 89 -16.66 -2.63 -14.94
N SER A 90 -17.43 -2.08 -15.89
CA SER A 90 -16.88 -1.33 -17.03
C SER A 90 -16.48 0.10 -16.66
N THR A 91 -15.60 0.69 -17.47
CA THR A 91 -15.24 2.10 -17.38
C THR A 91 -16.31 2.94 -18.07
N VAL A 92 -16.83 3.95 -17.36
CA VAL A 92 -17.84 4.90 -17.84
C VAL A 92 -17.27 6.31 -17.96
N LYS A 93 -17.88 7.14 -18.82
CA LYS A 93 -17.55 8.56 -18.97
C LYS A 93 -18.48 9.42 -18.10
N ALA A 94 -18.01 10.58 -17.65
CA ALA A 94 -18.89 11.57 -17.02
C ALA A 94 -20.04 11.94 -17.97
N GLY A 95 -21.24 12.13 -17.42
CA GLY A 95 -22.48 12.38 -18.18
C GLY A 95 -23.13 11.14 -18.82
N GLN A 96 -22.47 9.97 -18.83
CA GLN A 96 -23.06 8.73 -19.35
C GLN A 96 -24.26 8.29 -18.50
N VAL A 97 -25.37 7.90 -19.14
CA VAL A 97 -26.56 7.36 -18.43
C VAL A 97 -26.22 5.98 -17.84
N LEU A 98 -26.54 5.79 -16.57
CA LEU A 98 -26.33 4.56 -15.80
C LEU A 98 -27.64 3.85 -15.48
N TYR A 99 -28.69 4.61 -15.14
CA TYR A 99 -30.03 4.09 -14.89
C TYR A 99 -31.08 5.00 -15.51
N GLU A 100 -32.15 4.39 -16.01
CA GLU A 100 -33.39 5.09 -16.35
C GLU A 100 -34.46 4.73 -15.31
N ILE A 101 -34.98 5.73 -14.62
CA ILE A 101 -36.17 5.64 -13.76
C ILE A 101 -37.41 5.82 -14.65
N ASP A 102 -38.56 5.24 -14.27
CA ASP A 102 -39.83 5.46 -14.94
C ASP A 102 -40.21 6.96 -14.98
N ALA A 103 -40.13 7.55 -16.18
CA ALA A 103 -40.32 8.98 -16.39
C ALA A 103 -41.78 9.42 -16.44
N ARG A 104 -42.74 8.50 -16.62
CA ARG A 104 -44.16 8.83 -16.91
C ARG A 104 -44.82 9.78 -15.90
N PRO A 105 -44.59 9.68 -14.57
CA PRO A 105 -45.14 10.64 -13.61
C PRO A 105 -44.55 12.05 -13.77
N PHE A 106 -43.27 12.14 -14.14
CA PHE A 106 -42.55 13.40 -14.33
C PHE A 106 -42.88 14.05 -15.68
N GLU A 107 -43.12 13.26 -16.73
CA GLU A 107 -43.63 13.72 -18.02
C GLU A 107 -45.03 14.35 -17.87
N ALA A 108 -45.93 13.70 -17.11
CA ALA A 108 -47.24 14.25 -16.78
C ALA A 108 -47.17 15.54 -15.94
N GLU A 109 -46.24 15.62 -14.98
CA GLU A 109 -46.02 16.83 -14.18
C GLU A 109 -45.46 18.00 -15.00
N VAL A 110 -44.58 17.74 -15.97
CA VAL A 110 -44.15 18.76 -16.95
C VAL A 110 -45.34 19.26 -17.77
N GLN A 111 -46.17 18.37 -18.31
CA GLN A 111 -47.37 18.76 -19.07
C GLN A 111 -48.36 19.60 -18.23
N ARG A 112 -48.53 19.26 -16.94
CA ARG A 112 -49.34 20.03 -15.99
C ARG A 112 -48.81 21.45 -15.80
N ALA A 113 -47.48 21.60 -15.66
CA ALA A 113 -46.84 22.90 -15.50
C ALA A 113 -46.83 23.72 -16.80
N GLU A 114 -46.75 23.10 -17.98
CA GLU A 114 -46.88 23.77 -19.28
C GLU A 114 -48.29 24.34 -19.48
N GLY A 115 -49.34 23.59 -19.11
CA GLY A 115 -50.71 24.08 -19.10
C GLY A 115 -50.93 25.26 -18.14
N ALA A 116 -50.34 25.21 -16.95
CA ALA A 116 -50.40 26.32 -15.98
C ALA A 116 -49.69 27.59 -16.50
N LEU A 117 -48.52 27.44 -17.15
CA LEU A 117 -47.81 28.56 -17.77
C LEU A 117 -48.61 29.16 -18.93
N ALA A 118 -49.21 28.34 -19.80
CA ALA A 118 -50.05 28.81 -20.90
C ALA A 118 -51.28 29.61 -20.39
N ASN A 119 -51.92 29.16 -19.31
CA ASN A 119 -53.02 29.87 -18.66
C ASN A 119 -52.58 31.25 -18.10
N ALA A 120 -51.43 31.30 -17.43
CA ALA A 120 -50.86 32.55 -16.94
C ALA A 120 -50.51 33.52 -18.09
N GLN A 121 -49.97 33.01 -19.20
CA GLN A 121 -49.69 33.81 -20.41
C GLN A 121 -50.97 34.36 -21.05
N ALA A 122 -52.05 33.57 -21.13
CA ALA A 122 -53.35 34.05 -21.60
C ALA A 122 -53.94 35.15 -20.69
N THR A 123 -53.73 35.02 -19.38
CA THR A 123 -54.12 36.05 -18.39
C THR A 123 -53.30 37.33 -18.54
N VAL A 124 -52.01 37.23 -18.85
CA VAL A 124 -51.18 38.39 -19.23
C VAL A 124 -51.72 39.06 -20.51
N ALA A 125 -52.11 38.30 -21.53
CA ALA A 125 -52.64 38.86 -22.77
C ALA A 125 -53.95 39.66 -22.54
N SER A 126 -54.89 39.15 -21.73
CA SER A 126 -56.16 39.83 -21.46
C SER A 126 -56.01 41.04 -20.53
N THR A 127 -55.21 40.93 -19.46
CA THR A 127 -54.92 42.05 -18.54
C THR A 127 -54.13 43.15 -19.24
N ARG A 128 -53.17 42.80 -20.11
CA ARG A 128 -52.44 43.77 -20.95
C ARG A 128 -53.38 44.56 -21.84
N ALA A 129 -54.27 43.90 -22.57
CA ALA A 129 -55.22 44.56 -23.46
C ALA A 129 -56.18 45.50 -22.70
N LEU A 130 -56.57 45.13 -21.46
CA LEU A 130 -57.35 45.99 -20.58
C LEU A 130 -56.57 47.24 -20.14
N ALA A 131 -55.34 47.07 -19.66
CA ALA A 131 -54.47 48.16 -19.22
C ALA A 131 -54.10 49.11 -20.37
N GLU A 132 -53.73 48.59 -21.55
CA GLU A 132 -53.44 49.39 -22.74
C GLU A 132 -54.67 50.18 -23.23
N ARG A 133 -55.89 49.62 -23.10
CA ARG A 133 -57.14 50.32 -23.40
C ARG A 133 -57.44 51.42 -22.38
N TYR A 134 -57.33 51.14 -21.09
CA TYR A 134 -57.60 52.15 -20.05
C TYR A 134 -56.60 53.30 -20.09
N ARG A 135 -55.33 53.03 -20.44
CA ARG A 135 -54.31 54.06 -20.70
C ARG A 135 -54.67 55.01 -21.85
N GLN A 136 -55.43 54.55 -22.85
CA GLN A 136 -55.93 55.40 -23.96
C GLN A 136 -57.18 56.19 -23.58
N LEU A 137 -58.00 55.69 -22.65
CA LEU A 137 -59.26 56.30 -22.22
C LEU A 137 -59.07 57.32 -21.08
N LEU A 138 -58.03 57.18 -20.26
CA LEU A 138 -57.78 58.06 -19.11
C LEU A 138 -57.62 59.55 -19.50
N PRO A 139 -56.89 59.95 -20.56
CA PRO A 139 -56.80 61.35 -20.99
C PRO A 139 -58.13 61.93 -21.50
N GLN A 140 -59.08 61.07 -21.85
CA GLN A 140 -60.42 61.44 -22.31
C GLN A 140 -61.42 61.55 -21.14
N ASN A 141 -60.97 61.29 -19.90
CA ASN A 141 -61.78 61.15 -18.68
C ASN A 141 -62.89 60.08 -18.78
N ALA A 142 -62.72 59.09 -19.68
CA ALA A 142 -63.71 58.03 -19.93
C ALA A 142 -63.57 56.81 -18.98
N VAL A 143 -62.55 56.81 -18.11
CA VAL A 143 -62.36 55.86 -17.00
C VAL A 143 -61.76 56.62 -15.81
N SER A 144 -61.96 56.14 -14.57
CA SER A 144 -61.32 56.73 -13.40
C SER A 144 -59.83 56.38 -13.32
N ARG A 145 -59.05 57.20 -12.59
CA ARG A 145 -57.64 56.88 -12.26
C ARG A 145 -57.53 55.56 -11.51
N GLN A 146 -58.41 55.30 -10.55
CA GLN A 146 -58.41 54.08 -9.76
C GLN A 146 -58.63 52.83 -10.63
N GLU A 147 -59.51 52.87 -11.63
CA GLU A 147 -59.70 51.75 -12.56
C GLU A 147 -58.49 51.53 -13.48
N HIS A 148 -57.87 52.61 -13.96
CA HIS A 148 -56.63 52.56 -14.73
C HIS A 148 -55.49 51.93 -13.91
N ASP A 149 -55.28 52.40 -12.68
CA ASP A 149 -54.19 51.95 -11.82
C ASP A 149 -54.41 50.50 -11.35
N ASN A 150 -55.67 50.12 -11.07
CA ASN A 150 -56.06 48.72 -10.84
C ASN A 150 -55.77 47.82 -12.06
N ALA A 151 -56.01 48.29 -13.28
CA ALA A 151 -55.75 47.52 -14.50
C ALA A 151 -54.24 47.33 -14.75
N ILE A 152 -53.41 48.34 -14.45
CA ILE A 152 -51.95 48.21 -14.48
C ILE A 152 -51.48 47.20 -13.42
N ALA A 153 -51.93 47.34 -12.16
CA ALA A 153 -51.58 46.42 -11.09
C ALA A 153 -51.98 44.96 -11.40
N ALA A 154 -53.14 44.75 -12.03
CA ALA A 154 -53.58 43.42 -12.49
C ALA A 154 -52.67 42.84 -13.60
N TYR A 155 -52.22 43.68 -14.54
CA TYR A 155 -51.26 43.28 -15.59
C TYR A 155 -49.86 42.97 -15.02
N GLU A 156 -49.37 43.75 -14.07
CA GLU A 156 -48.11 43.49 -13.37
C GLU A 156 -48.17 42.21 -12.53
N GLN A 157 -49.28 41.99 -11.81
CA GLN A 157 -49.52 40.74 -11.07
C GLN A 157 -49.63 39.52 -11.99
N ALA A 158 -50.24 39.66 -13.18
CA ALA A 158 -50.28 38.60 -14.18
C ALA A 158 -48.87 38.27 -14.72
N GLN A 159 -48.04 39.30 -14.98
CA GLN A 159 -46.63 39.10 -15.38
C GLN A 159 -45.82 38.41 -14.28
N ALA A 160 -46.04 38.77 -13.01
CA ALA A 160 -45.43 38.09 -11.87
C ALA A 160 -45.84 36.61 -11.81
N ASN A 161 -47.13 36.29 -12.03
CA ASN A 161 -47.61 34.91 -12.09
C ASN A 161 -46.95 34.11 -13.24
N VAL A 162 -46.76 34.69 -14.43
CA VAL A 162 -46.02 34.02 -15.52
C VAL A 162 -44.60 33.64 -15.09
N LYS A 163 -43.90 34.50 -14.33
CA LYS A 163 -42.58 34.16 -13.77
C LYS A 163 -42.68 32.97 -12.81
N VAL A 164 -43.67 32.96 -11.91
CA VAL A 164 -43.93 31.83 -10.98
C VAL A 164 -44.19 30.52 -11.72
N GLN A 165 -45.09 30.51 -12.71
CA GLN A 165 -45.39 29.28 -13.48
C GLN A 165 -44.19 28.83 -14.33
N SER A 166 -43.39 29.76 -14.86
CA SER A 166 -42.15 29.41 -15.59
C SER A 166 -41.10 28.73 -14.69
N ALA A 167 -41.00 29.16 -13.42
CA ALA A 167 -40.13 28.53 -12.43
C ALA A 167 -40.64 27.14 -12.03
N ALA A 168 -41.95 26.97 -11.83
CA ALA A 168 -42.57 25.66 -11.58
C ALA A 168 -42.33 24.67 -12.72
N LEU A 169 -42.47 25.11 -13.97
CA LEU A 169 -42.14 24.32 -15.16
C LEU A 169 -40.66 23.94 -15.22
N ASN A 170 -39.75 24.86 -14.87
CA ASN A 170 -38.33 24.55 -14.82
C ASN A 170 -38.03 23.46 -13.77
N THR A 171 -38.62 23.54 -12.58
CA THR A 171 -38.51 22.51 -11.53
C THR A 171 -39.05 21.15 -12.01
N ALA A 172 -40.21 21.12 -12.67
CA ALA A 172 -40.75 19.88 -13.25
C ALA A 172 -39.80 19.26 -14.29
N ARG A 173 -39.21 20.08 -15.17
CA ARG A 173 -38.24 19.64 -16.18
C ARG A 173 -36.92 19.15 -15.57
N ILE A 174 -36.45 19.77 -14.49
CA ILE A 174 -35.27 19.29 -13.72
C ILE A 174 -35.56 17.92 -13.09
N ASN A 175 -36.72 17.73 -12.48
CA ASN A 175 -37.12 16.43 -11.92
C ASN A 175 -37.23 15.36 -13.02
N LEU A 176 -37.74 15.70 -14.21
CA LEU A 176 -37.74 14.82 -15.38
C LEU A 176 -36.32 14.48 -15.84
N GLN A 177 -35.37 15.42 -15.84
CA GLN A 177 -33.96 15.13 -16.16
C GLN A 177 -33.34 14.16 -15.15
N PHE A 178 -33.64 14.29 -13.85
CA PHE A 178 -33.16 13.39 -12.80
C PHE A 178 -33.68 11.93 -12.91
N THR A 179 -34.67 11.64 -13.76
CA THR A 179 -35.05 10.26 -14.10
C THR A 179 -33.93 9.53 -14.85
N ARG A 180 -33.05 10.26 -15.55
CA ARG A 180 -31.85 9.74 -16.22
C ARG A 180 -30.66 9.91 -15.30
N VAL A 181 -30.40 8.90 -14.46
CA VAL A 181 -29.28 8.92 -13.51
C VAL A 181 -27.98 8.76 -14.28
N THR A 182 -27.17 9.83 -14.34
CA THR A 182 -25.90 9.88 -15.07
C THR A 182 -24.69 9.71 -14.15
N ALA A 183 -23.55 9.36 -14.74
CA ALA A 183 -22.25 9.29 -14.08
C ALA A 183 -21.72 10.72 -13.76
N PRO A 184 -21.52 11.10 -12.48
CA PRO A 184 -20.98 12.41 -12.14
C PRO A 184 -19.48 12.57 -12.45
N ILE A 185 -18.73 11.46 -12.47
CA ILE A 185 -17.32 11.40 -12.85
C ILE A 185 -17.08 10.26 -13.85
N GLY A 186 -15.96 10.31 -14.58
CA GLY A 186 -15.46 9.16 -15.33
C GLY A 186 -14.67 8.21 -14.42
N GLY A 187 -14.77 6.90 -14.65
CA GLY A 187 -14.08 5.91 -13.83
C GLY A 187 -14.63 4.50 -14.01
N ARG A 188 -14.14 3.55 -13.21
CA ARG A 188 -14.62 2.16 -13.22
C ARG A 188 -15.83 2.03 -12.30
N THR A 189 -16.89 1.39 -12.78
CA THR A 189 -18.11 1.12 -12.00
C THR A 189 -17.93 -0.06 -11.05
N SER A 190 -18.58 -0.02 -9.89
CA SER A 190 -18.82 -1.20 -9.06
C SER A 190 -19.90 -2.11 -9.65
N ARG A 191 -20.19 -3.22 -8.98
CA ARG A 191 -21.51 -3.86 -9.10
C ARG A 191 -22.63 -2.89 -8.74
N SER A 192 -23.81 -3.09 -9.32
CA SER A 192 -25.04 -2.42 -8.95
C SER A 192 -25.59 -3.01 -7.65
N ALA A 193 -26.15 -2.16 -6.78
CA ALA A 193 -26.91 -2.57 -5.60
C ALA A 193 -28.39 -2.85 -5.93
N VAL A 194 -28.85 -2.48 -7.14
CA VAL A 194 -30.24 -2.63 -7.60
C VAL A 194 -30.32 -3.26 -9.00
N THR A 195 -31.46 -3.85 -9.33
CA THR A 195 -31.78 -4.38 -10.66
C THR A 195 -32.89 -3.55 -11.33
N PRO A 196 -33.06 -3.65 -12.66
CA PRO A 196 -34.32 -3.25 -13.30
C PRO A 196 -35.52 -3.91 -12.61
N GLY A 197 -36.61 -3.16 -12.47
CA GLY A 197 -37.79 -3.52 -11.67
C GLY A 197 -37.72 -3.13 -10.19
N ALA A 198 -36.55 -2.75 -9.65
CA ALA A 198 -36.46 -2.27 -8.27
C ALA A 198 -37.05 -0.86 -8.11
N LEU A 199 -37.75 -0.63 -6.99
CA LEU A 199 -38.17 0.70 -6.55
C LEU A 199 -37.01 1.41 -5.83
N VAL A 200 -36.74 2.66 -6.19
CA VAL A 200 -35.76 3.54 -5.53
C VAL A 200 -36.44 4.81 -5.00
N SER A 201 -35.85 5.42 -3.97
CA SER A 201 -36.36 6.67 -3.38
C SER A 201 -35.29 7.77 -3.38
N ALA A 202 -35.72 9.02 -3.54
CA ALA A 202 -34.84 10.18 -3.54
C ALA A 202 -33.97 10.23 -2.29
N ALA A 203 -32.66 10.46 -2.45
CA ALA A 203 -31.67 10.55 -1.38
C ALA A 203 -31.58 9.31 -0.45
N GLN A 204 -31.95 8.12 -0.92
CA GLN A 204 -31.80 6.86 -0.17
C GLN A 204 -30.37 6.62 0.36
N ALA A 205 -30.27 6.00 1.53
CA ALA A 205 -29.01 5.78 2.25
C ALA A 205 -28.04 4.79 1.56
N THR A 206 -28.54 3.86 0.75
CA THR A 206 -27.71 2.93 -0.06
C THR A 206 -27.54 3.47 -1.49
N PRO A 207 -26.30 3.64 -2.00
CA PRO A 207 -26.08 4.09 -3.38
C PRO A 207 -26.43 2.98 -4.40
N LEU A 208 -26.76 3.37 -5.63
CA LEU A 208 -27.07 2.43 -6.72
C LEU A 208 -25.81 1.72 -7.22
N LEU A 209 -24.71 2.47 -7.33
CA LEU A 209 -23.35 1.98 -7.56
C LEU A 209 -22.34 3.02 -7.07
N THR A 210 -21.06 2.66 -7.05
CA THR A 210 -19.94 3.57 -6.85
C THR A 210 -19.08 3.62 -8.12
N ILE A 211 -18.67 4.82 -8.53
CA ILE A 211 -17.66 5.03 -9.57
C ILE A 211 -16.34 5.38 -8.89
N SER A 212 -15.27 4.68 -9.25
CA SER A 212 -13.92 4.92 -8.73
C SER A 212 -12.99 5.31 -9.88
N GLN A 213 -12.35 6.47 -9.79
CA GLN A 213 -11.29 6.86 -10.71
C GLN A 213 -9.99 6.16 -10.30
N LEU A 214 -9.48 5.30 -11.19
CA LEU A 214 -8.31 4.45 -10.93
C LEU A 214 -6.98 5.06 -11.42
N ASN A 215 -7.02 6.08 -12.27
CA ASN A 215 -5.83 6.74 -12.82
C ASN A 215 -5.97 8.28 -12.71
N PRO A 216 -5.06 8.99 -12.01
CA PRO A 216 -4.04 8.43 -11.10
C PRO A 216 -4.68 7.65 -9.94
N ILE A 217 -3.88 6.95 -9.16
CA ILE A 217 -4.29 6.35 -7.89
C ILE A 217 -3.50 6.99 -6.74
N PHE A 218 -4.10 7.08 -5.55
CA PHE A 218 -3.39 7.48 -4.35
C PHE A 218 -2.88 6.27 -3.58
N VAL A 219 -1.83 6.47 -2.79
CA VAL A 219 -1.36 5.55 -1.76
C VAL A 219 -1.22 6.33 -0.47
N ASP A 220 -1.97 5.89 0.54
CA ASP A 220 -1.95 6.42 1.88
C ASP A 220 -0.98 5.59 2.72
N ILE A 221 0.14 6.20 3.07
CA ILE A 221 1.30 5.57 3.71
C ILE A 221 1.31 5.98 5.18
N ALA A 222 1.34 5.02 6.10
CA ALA A 222 1.40 5.29 7.53
C ALA A 222 2.86 5.33 8.01
N GLN A 223 3.31 6.47 8.55
CA GLN A 223 4.63 6.61 9.18
C GLN A 223 4.49 6.92 10.68
N SER A 224 5.34 6.33 11.53
CA SER A 224 5.26 6.60 12.97
C SER A 224 5.62 8.05 13.30
N SER A 225 4.84 8.69 14.17
CA SER A 225 5.17 10.01 14.72
C SER A 225 6.56 10.06 15.37
N ALA A 226 7.01 8.96 15.99
CA ALA A 226 8.35 8.85 16.58
C ALA A 226 9.47 8.76 15.52
N GLU A 227 9.20 8.18 14.36
CA GLU A 227 10.14 8.11 13.22
C GLU A 227 10.25 9.48 12.54
N ILE A 228 9.12 10.16 12.33
CA ILE A 228 9.10 11.54 11.82
C ILE A 228 9.89 12.47 12.74
N LEU A 229 9.75 12.34 14.06
CA LEU A 229 10.52 13.13 15.03
C LEU A 229 12.02 12.84 14.93
N ARG A 230 12.42 11.56 14.87
CA ARG A 230 13.83 11.15 14.68
C ARG A 230 14.40 11.66 13.35
N LEU A 231 13.64 11.59 12.26
CA LEU A 231 14.04 12.09 10.95
C LEU A 231 14.23 13.61 10.97
N ARG A 232 13.29 14.37 11.57
CA ARG A 232 13.42 15.83 11.77
C ARG A 232 14.65 16.19 12.61
N GLN A 233 14.92 15.45 13.69
CA GLN A 233 16.12 15.64 14.52
C GLN A 233 17.41 15.31 13.76
N ALA A 234 17.43 14.26 12.93
CA ALA A 234 18.60 13.86 12.14
C ALA A 234 18.91 14.84 11.00
N LEU A 235 17.88 15.40 10.35
CA LEU A 235 18.00 16.48 9.38
C LEU A 235 18.51 17.77 10.05
N ALA A 236 17.93 18.19 11.18
CA ALA A 236 18.35 19.38 11.92
C ALA A 236 19.79 19.26 12.48
N ALA A 237 20.25 18.04 12.78
CA ALA A 237 21.62 17.76 13.21
C ALA A 237 22.60 17.52 12.05
N GLY A 238 22.20 17.70 10.78
CA GLY A 238 23.06 17.50 9.60
C GLY A 238 23.53 16.06 9.37
N ARG A 239 22.94 15.07 10.09
CA ARG A 239 23.28 13.64 9.95
C ARG A 239 22.67 13.02 8.68
N ILE A 240 21.66 13.67 8.11
CA ILE A 240 21.01 13.33 6.85
C ILE A 240 20.97 14.59 5.99
N SER A 241 21.52 14.50 4.78
CA SER A 241 21.37 15.49 3.72
C SER A 241 20.17 15.13 2.85
N ARG A 242 19.43 16.13 2.37
CA ARG A 242 18.26 15.96 1.51
C ARG A 242 18.46 16.74 0.22
N GLU A 243 19.29 16.19 -0.65
CA GLU A 243 19.57 16.74 -1.98
C GLU A 243 18.65 16.07 -3.02
N GLY A 244 18.05 16.85 -3.90
CA GLY A 244 17.10 16.38 -4.93
C GLY A 244 15.64 16.28 -4.47
N ASP A 245 14.77 15.81 -5.38
CA ASP A 245 13.32 15.75 -5.18
C ASP A 245 12.91 14.55 -4.30
N SER A 246 13.09 14.70 -2.99
CA SER A 246 12.72 13.74 -1.93
C SER A 246 11.21 13.49 -1.76
N ARG A 247 10.42 13.71 -2.82
CA ARG A 247 8.99 13.38 -2.91
C ARG A 247 8.73 12.09 -3.68
N LYS A 248 9.75 11.54 -4.35
CA LYS A 248 9.66 10.25 -5.04
C LYS A 248 9.40 9.10 -4.06
N VAL A 249 8.52 8.19 -4.48
CA VAL A 249 8.20 6.94 -3.78
C VAL A 249 8.11 5.82 -4.81
N ALA A 250 8.72 4.68 -4.52
CA ALA A 250 8.51 3.43 -5.28
C ALA A 250 7.58 2.51 -4.48
N LEU A 251 6.79 1.67 -5.15
CA LEU A 251 5.98 0.64 -4.49
C LEU A 251 6.59 -0.73 -4.69
N MET A 252 6.63 -1.51 -3.62
CA MET A 252 6.58 -2.97 -3.70
C MET A 252 5.15 -3.43 -3.48
N LEU A 253 4.69 -4.35 -4.32
CA LEU A 253 3.38 -4.98 -4.22
C LEU A 253 3.42 -6.12 -3.18
N GLU A 254 2.26 -6.69 -2.89
CA GLU A 254 2.09 -7.73 -1.88
C GLU A 254 2.83 -9.04 -2.25
N ASP A 255 2.96 -9.35 -3.54
CA ASP A 255 3.76 -10.46 -4.08
C ASP A 255 5.29 -10.22 -4.02
N GLY A 256 5.72 -9.03 -3.60
CA GLY A 256 7.12 -8.63 -3.55
C GLY A 256 7.69 -8.08 -4.86
N SER A 257 6.89 -8.02 -5.94
CA SER A 257 7.29 -7.34 -7.17
C SER A 257 7.38 -5.82 -6.99
N ARG A 258 8.21 -5.14 -7.78
CA ARG A 258 8.30 -3.66 -7.80
C ARG A 258 7.36 -3.10 -8.85
N TYR A 259 6.53 -2.12 -8.47
CA TYR A 259 5.72 -1.37 -9.43
C TYR A 259 6.60 -0.52 -10.36
N ALA A 260 6.29 -0.53 -11.65
CA ALA A 260 7.15 0.06 -12.69
C ALA A 260 7.17 1.60 -12.67
N GLN A 261 6.08 2.24 -12.25
CA GLN A 261 5.98 3.70 -12.19
C GLN A 261 6.37 4.22 -10.81
N GLU A 262 7.13 5.32 -10.77
CA GLU A 262 7.40 6.06 -9.54
C GLU A 262 6.26 7.04 -9.26
N GLY A 263 5.93 7.24 -7.99
CA GLY A 263 4.91 8.17 -7.52
C GLY A 263 5.50 9.36 -6.78
N LEU A 264 4.67 10.35 -6.51
CA LEU A 264 5.06 11.61 -5.86
C LEU A 264 4.20 11.89 -4.63
N ILE A 265 4.83 12.17 -3.48
CA ILE A 265 4.15 12.65 -2.27
C ILE A 265 3.47 14.00 -2.60
N LYS A 266 2.13 14.02 -2.56
CA LYS A 266 1.32 15.22 -2.79
C LYS A 266 0.96 15.91 -1.48
N LEU A 267 0.73 15.15 -0.41
CA LEU A 267 0.33 15.65 0.90
C LEU A 267 1.01 14.85 2.01
N ALA A 268 1.46 15.56 3.04
CA ALA A 268 1.68 14.99 4.37
C ALA A 268 0.58 15.57 5.27
N GLU A 269 -0.23 14.73 5.89
CA GLU A 269 -1.21 15.20 6.86
C GLU A 269 -0.48 15.72 8.10
N VAL A 270 -1.04 16.75 8.76
CA VAL A 270 -0.44 17.35 9.96
C VAL A 270 -1.01 16.70 11.24
N THR A 271 -2.17 16.05 11.12
CA THR A 271 -2.84 15.32 12.18
C THR A 271 -2.18 13.96 12.40
N VAL A 272 -1.94 13.59 13.66
CA VAL A 272 -1.61 12.22 14.06
C VAL A 272 -2.91 11.47 14.33
N ASP A 273 -3.07 10.28 13.77
CA ASP A 273 -4.17 9.38 14.17
C ASP A 273 -3.91 8.87 15.60
N PRO A 274 -4.80 9.17 16.57
CA PRO A 274 -4.60 8.77 17.96
C PRO A 274 -4.71 7.25 18.19
N SER A 275 -5.29 6.49 17.25
CA SER A 275 -5.43 5.03 17.37
C SER A 275 -4.17 4.26 16.94
N SER A 276 -3.41 4.79 15.98
CA SER A 276 -2.17 4.18 15.48
C SER A 276 -0.89 4.94 15.86
N ALA A 277 -0.99 6.14 16.43
CA ALA A 277 0.11 7.08 16.69
C ALA A 277 0.94 7.41 15.43
N SER A 278 0.34 7.28 14.25
CA SER A 278 0.96 7.49 12.95
C SER A 278 0.43 8.73 12.22
N VAL A 279 1.14 9.15 11.18
CA VAL A 279 0.77 10.25 10.29
C VAL A 279 0.64 9.70 8.87
N THR A 280 -0.42 10.11 8.16
CA THR A 280 -0.64 9.74 6.77
C THR A 280 0.20 10.60 5.82
N LEU A 281 1.00 9.95 4.96
CA LEU A 281 1.59 10.55 3.77
C LEU A 281 0.81 10.06 2.54
N ARG A 282 0.19 10.96 1.79
CA ARG A 282 -0.53 10.62 0.55
C ARG A 282 0.38 10.87 -0.66
N ALA A 283 0.76 9.78 -1.31
CA ALA A 283 1.46 9.79 -2.60
C ALA A 283 0.49 9.51 -3.76
N GLU A 284 0.81 10.05 -4.93
CA GLU A 284 0.05 9.86 -6.18
C GLU A 284 0.89 9.07 -7.18
N PHE A 285 0.29 8.05 -7.79
CA PHE A 285 0.92 7.15 -8.75
C PHE A 285 0.13 7.15 -10.07
N PRO A 286 0.81 7.20 -11.24
CA PRO A 286 0.20 6.86 -12.51
C PRO A 286 -0.23 5.39 -12.48
N ASN A 287 -1.44 5.09 -12.95
CA ASN A 287 -1.99 3.72 -13.01
C ASN A 287 -2.75 3.49 -14.33
N PRO A 288 -2.07 3.58 -15.49
CA PRO A 288 -2.72 3.53 -16.80
C PRO A 288 -3.40 2.18 -17.08
N ASP A 289 -2.77 1.08 -16.66
CA ASP A 289 -3.25 -0.28 -16.90
C ASP A 289 -4.31 -0.75 -15.88
N GLY A 290 -4.57 0.05 -14.84
CA GLY A 290 -5.50 -0.29 -13.75
C GLY A 290 -5.03 -1.44 -12.84
N LEU A 291 -3.74 -1.77 -12.86
CA LEU A 291 -3.14 -2.86 -12.06
C LEU A 291 -3.30 -2.61 -10.55
N LEU A 292 -3.17 -1.37 -10.10
CA LEU A 292 -3.40 -1.00 -8.71
C LEU A 292 -4.91 -0.84 -8.48
N LEU A 293 -5.47 -1.66 -7.59
CA LEU A 293 -6.89 -1.64 -7.21
C LEU A 293 -7.06 -1.03 -5.81
N PRO A 294 -8.00 -0.08 -5.60
CA PRO A 294 -8.21 0.57 -4.30
C PRO A 294 -8.44 -0.44 -3.17
N GLY A 295 -7.77 -0.21 -2.03
CA GLY A 295 -7.80 -1.08 -0.86
C GLY A 295 -6.67 -2.11 -0.79
N MET A 296 -5.91 -2.34 -1.87
CA MET A 296 -4.71 -3.19 -1.84
C MET A 296 -3.68 -2.66 -0.85
N TYR A 297 -3.06 -3.57 -0.10
CA TYR A 297 -1.87 -3.28 0.70
C TYR A 297 -0.64 -3.18 -0.19
N VAL A 298 0.23 -2.22 0.10
CA VAL A 298 1.50 -1.98 -0.60
C VAL A 298 2.58 -1.54 0.38
N ARG A 299 3.84 -1.77 0.03
CA ARG A 299 4.98 -1.23 0.76
C ARG A 299 5.57 -0.06 -0.02
N ALA A 300 5.51 1.12 0.56
CA ALA A 300 6.07 2.34 0.00
C ALA A 300 7.54 2.45 0.41
N VAL A 301 8.44 2.39 -0.58
CA VAL A 301 9.86 2.66 -0.41
C VAL A 301 10.07 4.16 -0.56
N VAL A 302 10.30 4.84 0.56
CA VAL A 302 10.52 6.30 0.61
C VAL A 302 12.01 6.59 0.76
N ASP A 303 12.54 7.46 -0.12
CA ASP A 303 13.90 8.00 -0.01
C ASP A 303 13.92 9.14 1.03
N GLU A 304 14.52 8.91 2.21
CA GLU A 304 14.57 9.91 3.29
C GLU A 304 15.65 10.98 3.08
N GLY A 305 16.72 10.62 2.36
CA GLY A 305 17.90 11.44 2.09
C GLY A 305 19.16 10.58 1.95
N THR A 306 20.34 11.18 2.06
CA THR A 306 21.65 10.50 2.13
C THR A 306 22.36 10.83 3.45
N THR A 307 23.10 9.89 4.01
CA THR A 307 24.10 10.20 5.05
C THR A 307 25.47 10.27 4.38
N PRO A 308 26.12 11.45 4.30
CA PRO A 308 27.36 11.62 3.53
C PRO A 308 28.60 11.02 4.19
N GLN A 309 28.57 10.76 5.51
CA GLN A 309 29.64 10.12 6.27
C GLN A 309 29.15 8.82 6.92
N GLY A 310 28.47 7.96 6.14
CA GLY A 310 27.90 6.71 6.63
C GLY A 310 28.98 5.65 6.88
N ILE A 311 29.08 5.20 8.13
CA ILE A 311 29.90 4.03 8.51
C ILE A 311 28.99 2.79 8.49
N VAL A 312 29.10 1.98 7.45
CA VAL A 312 28.39 0.69 7.35
C VAL A 312 29.30 -0.44 7.80
N VAL A 313 28.84 -1.20 8.79
CA VAL A 313 29.56 -2.31 9.43
C VAL A 313 28.87 -3.63 9.10
N PRO A 314 29.58 -4.67 8.61
CA PRO A 314 28.98 -5.99 8.39
C PRO A 314 28.33 -6.55 9.67
N ALA A 315 27.15 -7.17 9.55
CA ALA A 315 26.40 -7.65 10.71
C ALA A 315 27.17 -8.67 11.58
N SER A 316 28.13 -9.40 10.99
CA SER A 316 29.03 -10.33 11.68
C SER A 316 29.99 -9.68 12.68
N ALA A 317 30.33 -8.39 12.49
CA ALA A 317 31.31 -7.68 13.32
C ALA A 317 30.68 -7.02 14.58
N ILE A 318 29.35 -7.06 14.71
CA ILE A 318 28.62 -6.47 15.84
C ILE A 318 28.26 -7.58 16.83
N GLN A 319 28.86 -7.51 18.01
CA GLN A 319 28.56 -8.40 19.14
C GLN A 319 27.66 -7.67 20.14
N ARG A 320 26.82 -8.40 20.88
CA ARG A 320 26.02 -7.81 21.97
C ARG A 320 26.65 -8.13 23.32
N ASP A 321 26.67 -7.15 24.22
CA ASP A 321 27.08 -7.36 25.60
C ASP A 321 26.03 -8.17 26.40
N ARG A 322 26.31 -8.46 27.68
CA ARG A 322 25.37 -9.17 28.58
C ARG A 322 24.07 -8.40 28.90
N ARG A 323 23.94 -7.15 28.44
CA ARG A 323 22.76 -6.29 28.57
C ARG A 323 22.03 -6.09 27.23
N GLY A 324 22.53 -6.68 26.13
CA GLY A 324 21.98 -6.56 24.78
C GLY A 324 22.51 -5.37 23.96
N ASN A 325 23.39 -4.53 24.52
CA ASN A 325 23.92 -3.36 23.82
C ASN A 325 24.85 -3.79 22.68
N PRO A 326 24.77 -3.18 21.49
CA PRO A 326 25.71 -3.46 20.41
C PRO A 326 27.11 -2.90 20.72
N THR A 327 28.11 -3.74 20.48
CA THR A 327 29.53 -3.48 20.67
C THR A 327 30.28 -3.97 19.44
N VAL A 328 31.39 -3.31 19.11
CA VAL A 328 32.32 -3.76 18.07
C VAL A 328 33.69 -3.99 18.70
N ARG A 329 34.51 -4.76 18.01
CA ARG A 329 35.91 -4.95 18.38
C ARG A 329 36.80 -4.23 17.38
N VAL A 330 37.69 -3.40 17.86
CA VAL A 330 38.64 -2.64 17.04
C VAL A 330 40.07 -2.92 17.49
N VAL A 331 41.03 -2.88 16.58
CA VAL A 331 42.45 -3.03 16.90
C VAL A 331 43.06 -1.64 17.06
N GLY A 332 43.22 -1.22 18.31
CA GLY A 332 43.81 0.06 18.69
C GLY A 332 45.33 0.10 18.48
N ASP A 333 45.97 1.12 19.05
CA ASP A 333 47.41 1.32 18.91
C ASP A 333 48.22 0.21 19.62
N GLY A 334 49.29 -0.25 18.97
CA GLY A 334 50.10 -1.37 19.44
C GLY A 334 49.44 -2.75 19.29
N ASP A 335 48.55 -2.91 18.30
CA ASP A 335 47.88 -4.16 17.91
C ASP A 335 47.10 -4.87 19.04
N LYS A 336 46.50 -4.07 19.92
CA LYS A 336 45.65 -4.54 21.03
C LYS A 336 44.17 -4.53 20.66
N LEU A 337 43.45 -5.55 21.11
CA LEU A 337 42.01 -5.69 20.88
C LEU A 337 41.19 -4.88 21.88
N GLU A 338 40.54 -3.81 21.43
CA GLU A 338 39.60 -3.02 22.23
C GLU A 338 38.15 -3.45 21.94
N VAL A 339 37.32 -3.49 22.98
CA VAL A 339 35.86 -3.63 22.85
C VAL A 339 35.25 -2.25 23.04
N ARG A 340 34.57 -1.73 22.03
CA ARG A 340 33.99 -0.38 22.05
C ARG A 340 32.47 -0.44 21.90
N PRO A 341 31.68 0.23 22.75
CA PRO A 341 30.24 0.37 22.53
C PRO A 341 29.97 1.20 21.28
N VAL A 342 28.90 0.87 20.56
CA VAL A 342 28.44 1.62 19.37
C VAL A 342 26.95 1.86 19.43
N VAL A 343 26.49 2.90 18.72
CA VAL A 343 25.06 3.15 18.49
C VAL A 343 24.76 2.81 17.04
N THR A 344 24.10 1.69 16.80
CA THR A 344 23.58 1.29 15.48
C THR A 344 22.28 2.03 15.18
N SER A 345 22.18 2.70 14.03
CA SER A 345 20.97 3.43 13.61
C SER A 345 19.94 2.52 12.92
N ARG A 346 20.32 1.90 11.80
CA ARG A 346 19.46 1.02 10.99
C ARG A 346 20.29 0.00 10.22
N ALA A 347 19.66 -1.09 9.78
CA ALA A 347 20.26 -2.01 8.83
C ALA A 347 20.30 -1.39 7.42
N VAL A 348 21.35 -1.70 6.65
CA VAL A 348 21.54 -1.27 5.26
C VAL A 348 22.18 -2.42 4.49
N GLY A 349 21.42 -3.09 3.63
CA GLY A 349 21.85 -4.31 2.95
C GLY A 349 22.25 -5.41 3.95
N THR A 350 23.48 -5.92 3.84
CA THR A 350 24.04 -6.95 4.73
C THR A 350 24.78 -6.38 5.96
N GLY A 351 24.68 -5.06 6.19
CA GLY A 351 25.36 -4.37 7.28
C GLY A 351 24.43 -3.49 8.12
N TRP A 352 25.02 -2.82 9.11
CA TRP A 352 24.37 -1.82 9.95
C TRP A 352 25.07 -0.47 9.81
N LEU A 353 24.29 0.59 9.66
CA LEU A 353 24.78 1.96 9.74
C LEU A 353 25.03 2.30 11.21
N VAL A 354 26.30 2.54 11.56
CA VAL A 354 26.72 3.01 12.89
C VAL A 354 26.64 4.54 12.92
N ALA A 355 25.90 5.08 13.89
CA ALA A 355 25.78 6.52 14.11
C ALA A 355 26.89 7.07 15.02
N GLU A 356 27.26 6.33 16.07
CA GLU A 356 28.22 6.78 17.09
C GLU A 356 29.09 5.60 17.58
N GLY A 357 30.34 5.90 17.98
CA GLY A 357 31.31 4.96 18.53
C GLY A 357 32.47 4.57 17.59
N LEU A 358 32.29 4.63 16.27
CA LEU A 358 33.35 4.41 15.28
C LEU A 358 33.77 5.71 14.58
N LYS A 359 35.03 5.74 14.14
CA LYS A 359 35.66 6.81 13.37
C LYS A 359 36.18 6.29 12.05
N ALA A 360 36.36 7.18 11.07
CA ALA A 360 37.11 6.88 9.85
C ALA A 360 38.54 6.42 10.21
N GLY A 361 38.99 5.33 9.59
CA GLY A 361 40.30 4.73 9.86
C GLY A 361 40.36 3.70 10.99
N ASP A 362 39.30 3.53 11.81
CA ASP A 362 39.26 2.49 12.84
C ASP A 362 39.45 1.09 12.22
N ARG A 363 40.28 0.25 12.84
CA ARG A 363 40.56 -1.13 12.41
C ARG A 363 39.54 -2.10 12.99
N LEU A 364 38.38 -2.23 12.36
CA LEU A 364 37.30 -3.13 12.77
C LEU A 364 37.69 -4.61 12.59
N VAL A 365 37.44 -5.44 13.61
CA VAL A 365 37.62 -6.90 13.51
C VAL A 365 36.32 -7.57 13.03
N LEU A 366 36.42 -8.34 11.95
CA LEU A 366 35.34 -9.15 11.38
C LEU A 366 35.32 -10.57 11.96
N GLU A 367 36.49 -11.22 12.05
CA GLU A 367 36.63 -12.64 12.41
C GLU A 367 37.84 -12.90 13.32
N GLY A 368 37.92 -14.12 13.88
CA GLY A 368 39.03 -14.56 14.77
C GLY A 368 38.92 -14.10 16.22
N ALA A 369 38.21 -13.00 16.50
CA ALA A 369 38.10 -12.40 17.83
C ALA A 369 37.49 -13.29 18.94
N GLN A 370 36.85 -14.42 18.60
CA GLN A 370 36.28 -15.34 19.60
C GLN A 370 37.34 -15.89 20.56
N ASN A 371 38.57 -16.08 20.06
CA ASN A 371 39.72 -16.61 20.82
C ASN A 371 40.54 -15.53 21.54
N ALA A 372 40.12 -14.26 21.48
CA ALA A 372 40.88 -13.12 21.97
C ALA A 372 40.11 -12.35 23.06
N GLN A 373 40.77 -12.11 24.19
CA GLN A 373 40.26 -11.26 25.28
C GLN A 373 40.54 -9.77 24.99
N ALA A 374 39.79 -8.87 25.63
CA ALA A 374 40.06 -7.44 25.54
C ALA A 374 41.45 -7.12 26.12
N GLY A 375 42.19 -6.23 25.44
CA GLY A 375 43.58 -5.89 25.77
C GLY A 375 44.65 -6.88 25.29
N ALA A 376 44.26 -8.05 24.75
CA ALA A 376 45.21 -8.99 24.17
C ALA A 376 45.84 -8.44 22.88
N ALA A 377 47.12 -8.75 22.66
CA ALA A 377 47.78 -8.51 21.39
C ALA A 377 47.30 -9.54 20.35
N VAL A 378 46.93 -9.08 19.16
CA VAL A 378 46.33 -9.90 18.10
C VAL A 378 47.10 -9.76 16.80
N ARG A 379 47.25 -10.84 16.02
CA ARG A 379 47.92 -10.74 14.73
C ARG A 379 46.91 -10.28 13.68
N VAL A 380 47.10 -9.07 13.17
CA VAL A 380 46.21 -8.47 12.18
C VAL A 380 46.43 -9.07 10.80
N LYS A 381 45.36 -9.62 10.21
CA LYS A 381 45.27 -9.99 8.81
C LYS A 381 44.21 -9.11 8.14
N MET A 382 44.59 -8.32 7.14
CA MET A 382 43.63 -7.44 6.48
C MET A 382 42.70 -8.25 5.56
N ALA A 383 41.40 -7.94 5.61
CA ALA A 383 40.43 -8.41 4.64
C ALA A 383 40.70 -7.75 3.27
N PRO A 384 40.50 -8.47 2.14
CA PRO A 384 40.54 -7.84 0.82
C PRO A 384 39.44 -6.78 0.72
N ALA A 385 39.80 -5.60 0.23
CA ALA A 385 38.91 -4.44 0.17
C ALA A 385 37.94 -4.52 -1.03
N GLY A 386 37.00 -5.47 -1.01
CA GLY A 386 35.92 -5.54 -1.99
C GLY A 386 35.14 -6.86 -1.96
N GLY A 387 33.84 -6.78 -2.24
CA GLY A 387 32.98 -7.94 -2.50
C GLY A 387 31.98 -8.27 -1.38
N ALA A 388 30.76 -7.72 -1.50
CA ALA A 388 29.59 -8.45 -1.05
C ALA A 388 29.21 -9.49 -2.13
N ALA A 389 28.80 -10.68 -1.70
CA ALA A 389 28.30 -11.78 -2.53
C ALA A 389 29.26 -12.35 -3.61
N SER A 390 29.79 -13.54 -3.34
CA SER A 390 29.46 -14.69 -4.19
C SER A 390 29.28 -15.93 -3.31
N ALA A 391 28.30 -16.76 -3.64
CA ALA A 391 28.01 -18.01 -2.94
C ALA A 391 28.12 -19.18 -3.91
N ALA A 392 28.43 -20.36 -3.37
CA ALA A 392 28.27 -21.68 -3.99
C ALA A 392 28.97 -21.91 -5.35
N THR A 393 30.19 -22.45 -5.30
CA THR A 393 30.67 -23.41 -6.32
C THR A 393 31.26 -24.64 -5.64
N GLY A 394 30.43 -25.36 -4.87
CA GLY A 394 30.77 -26.69 -4.37
C GLY A 394 30.70 -27.69 -5.53
N ALA A 395 31.85 -28.08 -6.06
CA ALA A 395 31.92 -28.92 -7.26
C ALA A 395 31.39 -30.34 -7.01
N ALA A 396 30.44 -30.77 -7.85
CA ALA A 396 30.11 -32.19 -7.99
C ALA A 396 31.19 -32.87 -8.87
N PRO A 397 31.68 -34.07 -8.51
CA PRO A 397 32.67 -34.78 -9.31
C PRO A 397 32.01 -35.39 -10.55
N ALA A 398 32.52 -35.05 -11.74
CA ALA A 398 32.17 -35.73 -12.98
C ALA A 398 33.04 -36.99 -13.15
N GLY A 399 32.43 -38.15 -13.44
CA GLY A 399 33.24 -39.37 -13.54
C GLY A 399 32.54 -40.71 -13.75
N GLN A 400 31.63 -40.84 -14.73
CA GLN A 400 31.63 -41.97 -15.69
C GLN A 400 30.43 -41.93 -16.66
N ALA A 401 30.72 -42.24 -17.92
CA ALA A 401 29.74 -42.67 -18.91
C ALA A 401 30.42 -43.68 -19.85
N PRO A 402 29.90 -44.92 -19.98
CA PRO A 402 30.27 -45.81 -21.09
C PRO A 402 29.55 -45.38 -22.38
N ALA A 403 30.02 -45.90 -23.52
CA ALA A 403 29.58 -45.47 -24.84
C ALA A 403 28.26 -46.12 -25.31
N ARG A 404 27.79 -45.64 -26.47
CA ARG A 404 26.63 -46.14 -27.24
C ARG A 404 26.82 -47.58 -27.68
N ASP A 405 25.70 -48.24 -27.96
CA ASP A 405 25.59 -49.12 -29.13
C ASP A 405 24.28 -48.84 -29.89
N ALA A 406 24.13 -49.31 -31.13
CA ALA A 406 23.13 -48.75 -32.07
C ALA A 406 22.32 -49.75 -32.92
N ALA A 407 21.00 -49.51 -33.00
CA ALA A 407 20.06 -49.94 -34.05
C ALA A 407 18.91 -48.91 -34.06
N ALA A 408 18.49 -48.28 -35.17
CA ALA A 408 17.86 -48.84 -36.38
C ALA A 408 16.43 -49.39 -36.10
N ALA A 409 15.37 -49.05 -36.85
CA ALA A 409 15.30 -48.36 -38.15
C ALA A 409 14.01 -47.49 -38.36
N ALA A 410 13.85 -47.04 -39.60
CA ALA A 410 12.74 -46.30 -40.26
C ALA A 410 11.30 -46.49 -39.74
N GLY A 411 10.35 -45.58 -40.01
CA GLY A 411 10.36 -44.35 -40.82
C GLY A 411 8.94 -43.98 -41.29
N GLY A 412 8.80 -43.09 -42.29
CA GLY A 412 7.52 -42.84 -42.99
C GLY A 412 6.70 -41.63 -42.53
N ARG A 413 6.76 -40.56 -43.34
CA ARG A 413 5.78 -39.47 -43.48
C ARG A 413 5.12 -39.63 -44.88
N PRO A 414 4.02 -38.92 -45.22
CA PRO A 414 2.86 -38.49 -44.43
C PRO A 414 1.54 -38.75 -45.22
N ASP A 415 0.51 -37.91 -45.00
CA ASP A 415 -0.63 -37.57 -45.88
C ASP A 415 -1.69 -38.62 -46.27
N ALA A 416 -2.95 -38.35 -45.88
CA ALA A 416 -4.14 -38.42 -46.75
C ALA A 416 -5.33 -37.69 -46.11
N ALA A 417 -6.28 -37.20 -46.92
CA ALA A 417 -7.47 -36.47 -46.48
C ALA A 417 -8.70 -37.39 -46.27
N SER A 418 -9.71 -36.90 -45.54
CA SER A 418 -11.09 -37.44 -45.59
C SER A 418 -12.11 -36.34 -45.30
N ALA A 419 -13.08 -36.17 -46.21
CA ALA A 419 -14.23 -35.26 -46.08
C ALA A 419 -15.38 -35.74 -47.00
N ALA A 420 -16.62 -35.38 -46.65
CA ALA A 420 -17.89 -35.80 -47.29
C ALA A 420 -18.21 -37.32 -47.13
N ALA A 421 -19.44 -37.83 -47.24
CA ALA A 421 -20.82 -37.28 -47.38
C ALA A 421 -21.79 -38.20 -46.60
N ALA A 422 -23.11 -38.00 -46.43
CA ALA A 422 -24.08 -36.98 -46.85
C ALA A 422 -25.01 -36.66 -45.63
N ALA A 423 -26.27 -36.21 -45.64
CA ALA A 423 -27.31 -35.84 -46.62
C ALA A 423 -28.17 -34.72 -45.97
N ASN A 424 -28.88 -33.79 -46.63
CA ASN A 424 -29.58 -33.68 -47.93
C ASN A 424 -31.08 -34.06 -47.91
N THR A 425 -31.94 -33.10 -48.29
CA THR A 425 -33.40 -33.16 -48.54
C THR A 425 -34.31 -33.59 -47.37
N ALA A 426 -35.54 -33.10 -47.19
CA ALA A 426 -36.38 -32.08 -47.85
C ALA A 426 -37.51 -31.69 -46.85
N ASN A 427 -38.43 -30.73 -47.02
CA ASN A 427 -38.58 -29.45 -47.74
C ASN A 427 -40.10 -29.11 -47.69
N ALA A 428 -40.45 -27.86 -47.35
CA ALA A 428 -41.73 -27.18 -47.64
C ALA A 428 -43.08 -27.59 -47.01
N ALA A 429 -43.95 -26.57 -46.94
CA ALA A 429 -45.43 -26.57 -46.86
C ALA A 429 -46.13 -27.00 -45.55
N ASN A 430 -47.25 -26.39 -45.13
CA ASN A 430 -47.85 -25.06 -45.42
C ASN A 430 -48.96 -24.74 -44.37
N ALA A 431 -49.51 -23.52 -44.43
CA ALA A 431 -50.80 -23.07 -43.87
C ALA A 431 -50.87 -22.79 -42.35
N ALA A 432 -51.80 -21.88 -42.00
CA ALA A 432 -51.94 -21.29 -40.67
C ALA A 432 -53.40 -21.43 -40.15
N PRO A 433 -54.02 -20.42 -39.49
CA PRO A 433 -54.17 -20.39 -38.04
C PRO A 433 -55.61 -20.69 -37.56
N ARG A 434 -55.81 -20.81 -36.24
CA ARG A 434 -57.13 -20.64 -35.59
C ARG A 434 -57.02 -20.21 -34.12
N SER A 435 -58.14 -19.70 -33.61
CA SER A 435 -58.25 -18.91 -32.37
C SER A 435 -58.95 -19.66 -31.21
N ASN A 436 -58.91 -19.01 -30.03
CA ASN A 436 -59.93 -18.92 -28.95
C ASN A 436 -61.36 -19.43 -29.28
N PRO A 437 -62.15 -19.83 -28.26
CA PRO A 437 -62.54 -18.98 -27.11
C PRO A 437 -61.57 -18.95 -25.93
#